data_AF-A0A846YIN8-F1
#
_entry.id   AF-A0A846YIN8-F1
#
_cell.length_a   1.000
_cell.length_b   1.000
_cell.length_c   1.000
_cell.angle_alpha   90.00
_cell.angle_beta   90.00
_cell.angle_gamma   90.00
#
_symmetry.space_group_name_H-M   'P 1'
#
loop_
_entity.id
_entity.type
_entity.pdbx_description
1 polymer ?
#
loop_
_entity_poly.entity_id
_entity_poly.type
_entity_poly.pdbx_seq_one_letter_code
_entity_poly.pdbx_strand_id
1 'polypeptide(L)' 'MVEDRSLPEVDSAVGIDLGLSRFAVFSNGAKIDSPRFLQQAERRLKKA' A
#
# COMPACT_ATOMS: atom_id res chain seq x y z
N MET A 1 -3.13 32.65 6.98
CA MET A 1 -2.60 31.82 8.08
C MET A 1 -3.51 30.59 8.13
N VAL A 2 -3.01 29.41 7.78
CA VAL A 2 -3.80 28.18 7.91
C VAL A 2 -3.61 27.69 9.34
N GLU A 3 -4.68 27.63 10.11
CA GLU A 3 -4.64 27.08 11.48
C GLU A 3 -4.38 25.57 11.40
N ASP A 4 -3.40 25.09 12.16
CA ASP A 4 -3.11 23.67 12.32
C ASP A 4 -4.19 23.04 13.21
N ARG A 5 -5.30 22.66 12.59
CA ARG A 5 -6.46 22.07 13.26
C ARG A 5 -6.39 20.55 13.08
N SER A 6 -6.34 19.82 14.19
CA SER A 6 -6.34 18.36 14.16
C SER A 6 -7.56 17.82 13.42
N LEU A 7 -7.36 16.72 12.69
CA LEU A 7 -8.45 16.00 12.05
C LEU A 7 -9.42 15.45 13.13
N PRO A 8 -10.72 15.37 12.83
CA PRO A 8 -11.69 14.76 13.74
C PRO A 8 -11.33 13.30 13.99
N GLU A 9 -11.57 12.82 15.22
CA GLU A 9 -11.39 11.41 15.56
C GLU A 9 -12.34 10.52 14.74
N VAL A 10 -11.82 9.37 14.31
CA VAL A 10 -12.57 8.35 13.59
C VAL A 10 -12.32 6.99 14.23
N ASP A 11 -13.39 6.23 14.46
CA ASP A 11 -13.31 4.89 15.07
C ASP A 11 -12.83 3.82 14.07
N SER A 12 -12.71 4.17 12.78
CA SER A 12 -12.30 3.26 11.73
C SER A 12 -10.84 3.46 11.33
N ALA A 13 -10.07 2.39 11.33
CA ALA A 13 -8.71 2.35 10.79
C ALA A 13 -8.56 1.18 9.80
N VAL A 14 -7.79 1.41 8.73
CA VAL A 14 -7.40 0.35 7.77
C VAL A 14 -5.89 0.27 7.76
N GLY A 15 -5.34 -0.88 8.15
CA GLY A 15 -3.93 -1.18 7.99
C GLY A 15 -3.61 -1.52 6.53
N ILE A 16 -2.45 -1.11 6.04
CA ILE A 16 -2.03 -1.34 4.65
C ILE A 16 -0.58 -1.86 4.66
N ASP A 17 -0.39 -3.05 4.11
CA ASP A 17 0.93 -3.62 3.83
C ASP A 17 1.23 -3.50 2.33
N LEU A 18 2.41 -3.00 1.99
CA LEU A 18 2.85 -2.80 0.61
C LEU A 18 3.92 -3.83 0.21
N GLY A 19 3.88 -4.30 -1.03
CA GLY A 19 4.81 -5.32 -1.52
C GLY A 19 4.98 -5.37 -3.03
N LEU A 20 5.95 -6.17 -3.47
CA LEU A 20 6.24 -6.37 -4.89
C LEU A 20 5.39 -7.49 -5.51
N SER A 21 5.14 -8.57 -4.75
CA SER A 21 4.29 -9.68 -5.19
C SER A 21 2.80 -9.32 -5.17
N ARG A 22 2.36 -8.55 -4.16
CA ARG A 22 1.02 -7.93 -4.08
C ARG A 22 1.23 -6.45 -3.80
N PHE A 23 0.60 -5.57 -4.59
CA PHE A 23 0.81 -4.13 -4.46
C PHE A 23 0.38 -3.63 -3.08
N ALA A 24 -0.80 -4.05 -2.63
CA ALA A 24 -1.31 -3.73 -1.30
C ALA A 24 -2.15 -4.88 -0.73
N VAL A 25 -2.06 -5.07 0.58
CA VAL A 25 -2.97 -5.91 1.38
C VAL A 25 -3.54 -5.05 2.50
N PHE A 26 -4.87 -5.08 2.64
CA PHE A 26 -5.57 -4.32 3.67
C PHE A 26 -5.85 -5.21 4.88
N SER A 27 -5.95 -4.61 6.07
CA SER A 27 -6.26 -5.33 7.31
C SER A 27 -7.60 -6.07 7.30
N ASN A 28 -8.51 -5.69 6.40
CA ASN A 28 -9.79 -6.39 6.17
C ASN A 28 -9.67 -7.60 5.21
N GLY A 29 -8.46 -7.97 4.80
CA GLY A 29 -8.20 -9.09 3.90
C GLY A 29 -8.34 -8.76 2.41
N ALA A 30 -8.79 -7.56 2.04
CA ALA A 30 -8.78 -7.11 0.65
C ALA A 30 -7.34 -7.02 0.14
N LYS A 31 -7.14 -7.35 -1.13
CA LYS A 31 -5.80 -7.36 -1.73
C LYS A 31 -5.86 -6.62 -3.07
N ILE A 32 -4.79 -5.91 -3.44
CA ILE A 32 -4.64 -5.23 -4.75
C ILE A 32 -3.44 -5.82 -5.51
N ASP A 33 -3.70 -6.37 -6.69
CA ASP A 33 -2.67 -7.10 -7.44
C ASP A 33 -1.56 -6.18 -7.93
N SER A 34 -0.35 -6.74 -8.03
CA SER A 34 0.80 -5.96 -8.44
C SER A 34 0.75 -5.64 -9.94
N PRO A 35 0.85 -4.37 -10.37
CA PRO A 35 0.86 -4.03 -11.78
C PRO A 35 2.03 -4.69 -12.51
N ARG A 36 1.86 -5.01 -13.80
CA ARG A 36 2.82 -5.84 -14.56
C ARG A 36 4.24 -5.27 -14.56
N PHE A 37 4.42 -3.95 -14.56
CA PHE A 37 5.74 -3.34 -14.60
C PHE A 37 6.53 -3.55 -13.28
N LEU A 38 5.85 -3.56 -12.12
CA LEU A 38 6.50 -3.83 -10.83
C LEU A 38 6.94 -5.29 -10.73
N GLN A 39 6.10 -6.21 -11.19
CA GLN A 39 6.47 -7.64 -11.26
C GLN A 39 7.69 -7.86 -12.17
N GLN A 40 7.78 -7.13 -13.28
CA GLN A 40 8.94 -7.19 -14.18
C GLN A 40 10.20 -6.62 -13.52
N ALA A 41 10.09 -5.49 -12.82
CA ALA A 41 11.19 -4.90 -12.08
C ALA A 41 11.71 -5.85 -10.99
N GLU A 42 10.81 -6.48 -10.21
CA GLU A 42 11.17 -7.49 -9.20
C GLU A 42 11.92 -8.68 -9.83
N ARG A 43 11.43 -9.20 -10.97
CA ARG A 43 12.10 -10.29 -11.69
C ARG A 43 13.48 -9.90 -12.22
N ARG A 44 13.68 -8.65 -12.63
CA ARG A 44 14.99 -8.14 -13.07
C ARG A 44 15.94 -8.04 -11.88
N LEU A 45 15.48 -7.52 -10.75
CA LEU A 45 16.28 -7.42 -9.53
C LEU A 45 16.74 -8.79 -9.02
N LYS A 46 15.86 -9.81 -9.06
CA LYS A 46 16.21 -11.19 -8.65
C LYS A 46 17.25 -11.88 -9.53
N LYS A 47 17.50 -11.37 -10.74
CA LYS A 47 18.47 -11.94 -11.69
C LYS A 47 19.85 -11.28 -11.63
N ALA A 48 19.97 -10.16 -10.90
CA ALA A 48 21.21 -9.42 -10.73
C ALA A 48 22.11 -10.07 -9.67
#